data_AF-A0A419EX44-F1
#
_entry.id   AF-A0A419EX44-F1
#
_cell.length_a   1.000
_cell.length_b   1.000
_cell.length_c   1.000
_cell.angle_alpha   90.00
_cell.angle_beta   90.00
_cell.angle_gamma   90.00
#
_symmetry.space_group_name_H-M   'P 1'
#
loop_
_entity.id
_entity.type
_entity.pdbx_description
1 polymer ?
#
loop_
_entity_poly.entity_id
_entity_poly.type
_entity_poly.pdbx_seq_one_letter_code
_entity_poly.pdbx_strand_id
1 'polypeptide(L)'
;MEISACGIDCSKCSYFKITCDGCIAVKGSPFWAKDFFPGKICSLYECAIIKNSFKNCGQCNELPCKMYVELKDPNMSDEEHQKSIVERVQRLKQNLN
;
A
#
# COMPACT_ATOMS: atom_id res chain seq x y z
N MET A 1 -1.94 -10.92 -10.69
CA MET A 1 -2.45 -9.85 -9.82
C MET A 1 -1.32 -8.87 -9.57
N GLU A 2 -1.53 -7.58 -9.83
CA GLU A 2 -0.58 -6.52 -9.42
C GLU A 2 -0.99 -6.00 -8.05
N ILE A 3 -0.36 -6.56 -7.00
CA ILE A 3 -0.63 -6.19 -5.61
C ILE A 3 0.46 -5.22 -5.14
N SER A 4 0.05 -4.11 -4.53
CA SER A 4 0.98 -3.14 -3.96
C SER A 4 1.67 -3.70 -2.71
N ALA A 5 2.75 -3.04 -2.28
CA ALA A 5 3.46 -3.39 -1.05
C ALA A 5 2.55 -3.44 0.19
N CYS A 6 1.47 -2.65 0.20
CA CYS A 6 0.50 -2.59 1.29
C CYS A 6 -0.80 -3.36 1.01
N GLY A 7 -0.80 -4.25 0.01
CA GLY A 7 -1.91 -5.14 -0.26
C GLY A 7 -3.04 -4.56 -1.11
N ILE A 8 -2.93 -3.33 -1.63
CA ILE A 8 -3.92 -2.77 -2.57
C ILE A 8 -3.87 -3.57 -3.87
N ASP A 9 -5.04 -3.92 -4.40
CA ASP A 9 -5.15 -4.56 -5.71
C ASP A 9 -5.21 -3.49 -6.80
N CYS A 10 -4.09 -3.28 -7.50
CA CYS A 10 -4.01 -2.27 -8.55
C CYS A 10 -4.94 -2.58 -9.72
N SER A 11 -5.33 -3.84 -9.94
CA SER A 11 -6.27 -4.19 -11.02
C SER A 11 -7.67 -3.62 -10.81
N LYS A 12 -8.00 -3.21 -9.57
CA LYS A 12 -9.27 -2.57 -9.21
C LYS A 12 -9.16 -1.04 -9.11
N CYS A 13 -7.97 -0.48 -9.38
CA CYS A 13 -7.72 0.95 -9.28
C CYS A 13 -7.95 1.62 -10.64
N SER A 14 -8.80 2.65 -10.68
CA SER A 14 -9.12 3.40 -11.91
C SER A 14 -7.93 4.14 -12.53
N TYR A 15 -6.85 4.36 -11.77
CA TYR A 15 -5.63 5.03 -12.27
C TYR A 15 -4.61 4.07 -12.88
N PHE A 16 -4.75 2.76 -12.61
CA PHE A 16 -3.76 1.77 -13.00
C PHE A 16 -3.72 1.60 -14.52
N LYS A 17 -2.51 1.68 -15.10
CA LYS A 17 -2.22 1.69 -16.54
C LYS A 17 -2.86 2.86 -17.33
N ILE A 18 -3.36 3.88 -16.64
CA ILE A 18 -3.78 5.15 -17.25
C ILE A 18 -2.80 6.25 -16.87
N THR A 19 -2.68 6.55 -15.57
CA THR A 19 -1.75 7.57 -15.04
C THR A 19 -0.77 7.01 -14.01
N CYS A 20 -0.88 5.72 -13.67
CA CYS A 20 -0.05 5.04 -12.69
C CYS A 20 0.30 3.63 -13.15
N ASP A 21 1.59 3.27 -13.12
CA ASP A 21 2.06 1.93 -13.54
C ASP A 21 1.98 0.86 -12.44
N GLY A 22 1.54 1.24 -11.24
CA GLY A 22 1.49 0.36 -10.07
C GLY A 22 2.63 0.62 -9.09
N CYS A 23 2.34 0.46 -7.80
CA CYS A 23 3.23 0.84 -6.69
C CYS A 23 4.65 0.27 -6.79
N ILE A 24 4.78 -0.99 -7.21
CA ILE A 24 6.08 -1.64 -7.37
C ILE A 24 6.85 -1.04 -8.55
N ALA A 25 6.21 -0.88 -9.71
CA ALA A 25 6.83 -0.33 -10.91
C ALA A 25 7.33 1.10 -10.70
N VAL A 26 6.53 1.93 -10.01
CA VAL A 26 6.88 3.33 -9.70
C VAL A 26 7.72 3.47 -8.42
N LYS A 27 8.24 2.37 -7.87
CA LYS A 27 9.10 2.34 -6.66
C LYS A 27 8.52 3.13 -5.49
N GLY A 28 7.24 2.91 -5.20
CA GLY A 28 6.54 3.57 -4.11
C GLY A 28 6.21 5.04 -4.35
N SER A 29 6.41 5.57 -5.56
CA SER A 29 6.19 6.98 -5.92
C SER A 29 5.01 7.18 -6.90
N PRO A 30 3.78 6.69 -6.63
CA PRO A 30 2.62 7.01 -7.46
C PRO A 30 2.34 8.51 -7.45
N PHE A 31 1.52 8.99 -8.39
CA PHE A 31 1.26 10.43 -8.58
C PHE A 31 0.90 11.14 -7.27
N TRP A 32 0.00 10.57 -6.47
CA TRP A 32 -0.43 11.17 -5.19
C TRP A 32 0.69 11.20 -4.14
N ALA A 33 1.55 10.18 -4.06
CA ALA A 33 2.60 10.14 -3.04
C ALA A 33 3.61 11.29 -3.19
N LYS A 34 3.76 11.82 -4.41
CA LYS A 34 4.63 12.96 -4.70
C LYS A 34 4.15 14.26 -4.06
N ASP A 35 2.85 14.38 -3.87
CA ASP A 35 2.21 15.58 -3.31
C ASP A 35 2.06 15.47 -1.79
N PHE A 36 1.90 14.25 -1.26
CA PHE A 36 1.63 14.02 0.16
C PHE A 36 2.86 13.72 1.02
N PHE A 37 4.00 13.32 0.44
CA PHE A 37 5.21 12.97 1.21
C PHE A 37 6.41 13.83 0.82
N PRO A 38 7.18 14.38 1.78
CA PRO A 38 8.39 15.15 1.50
C PRO A 38 9.40 14.37 0.63
N GLY A 39 9.54 13.07 0.88
CA GLY A 39 10.42 12.18 0.10
C GLY A 39 9.81 11.70 -1.22
N LYS A 40 8.57 12.10 -1.55
CA LYS A 40 7.80 11.67 -2.73
C LYS A 40 7.55 10.16 -2.84
N ILE A 41 7.84 9.42 -1.77
CA ILE A 41 7.67 7.98 -1.66
C ILE A 41 6.62 7.71 -0.58
N CYS A 42 5.70 6.79 -0.86
CA CYS A 42 4.72 6.30 0.08
C CYS A 42 5.40 5.68 1.32
N SER A 43 4.99 6.11 2.51
CA SER A 43 5.56 5.67 3.78
C SER A 43 5.51 4.15 4.00
N LEU A 44 4.44 3.47 3.56
CA LEU A 44 4.34 2.00 3.68
C LEU A 44 5.30 1.27 2.73
N TYR A 45 5.51 1.79 1.53
CA TYR A 45 6.48 1.21 0.59
C TYR A 45 7.90 1.43 1.10
N GLU A 46 8.22 2.65 1.52
CA GLU A 46 9.52 2.99 2.09
C GLU A 46 9.82 2.10 3.31
N CYS A 47 8.85 1.93 4.22
CA CYS A 47 9.01 1.09 5.40
C CYS A 47 9.24 -0.38 5.03
N ALA A 48 8.32 -1.00 4.29
CA ALA A 48 8.39 -2.43 4.03
C ALA A 48 9.55 -2.79 3.10
N ILE A 49 9.65 -2.12 1.95
CA ILE A 49 10.56 -2.53 0.88
C ILE A 49 11.96 -1.95 1.07
N ILE A 50 12.07 -0.65 1.35
CA ILE A 50 13.37 0.04 1.38
C ILE A 50 14.07 -0.17 2.72
N LYS A 51 13.38 0.08 3.83
CA LYS A 51 13.98 0.05 5.17
C LYS A 51 14.11 -1.36 5.74
N ASN A 52 13.11 -2.22 5.52
CA ASN A 52 13.09 -3.57 6.08
C ASN A 52 13.39 -4.68 5.07
N SER A 53 13.61 -4.35 3.78
CA SER A 53 13.88 -5.33 2.73
C SER A 53 12.82 -6.45 2.61
N PHE A 54 11.58 -6.17 3.02
CA PHE A 54 10.46 -7.07 2.81
C PHE A 54 9.95 -6.99 1.37
N LYS A 55 9.31 -8.06 0.90
CA LYS A 55 8.54 -8.10 -0.35
C LYS A 55 7.28 -7.25 -0.26
N ASN A 56 6.66 -7.20 0.92
CA ASN A 56 5.44 -6.43 1.21
C ASN A 56 5.24 -6.32 2.73
N CYS A 57 4.24 -5.54 3.16
CA CYS A 57 3.91 -5.37 4.57
C CYS A 57 3.46 -6.68 5.25
N GLY A 58 3.09 -7.72 4.49
CA GLY A 58 2.69 -9.04 5.00
C GLY A 58 3.78 -9.76 5.79
N GLN A 59 5.05 -9.44 5.54
CA GLN A 59 6.18 -9.99 6.30
C GLN A 59 6.43 -9.28 7.64
N CYS A 60 5.70 -8.19 7.93
CA CYS A 60 5.80 -7.51 9.21
C CYS A 60 4.93 -8.23 10.26
N ASN A 61 5.56 -8.66 11.35
CA ASN A 61 4.86 -9.34 12.47
C ASN A 61 3.84 -8.44 13.17
N GLU A 62 3.97 -7.12 13.04
CA GLU A 62 3.04 -6.15 13.62
C GLU A 62 1.86 -5.82 12.69
N LEU A 63 1.74 -6.43 11.50
CA LEU A 63 0.68 -6.11 10.55
C LEU A 63 -0.73 -6.54 11.05
N PRO A 64 -1.74 -5.63 11.09
CA PRO A 64 -1.67 -4.22 10.71
C PRO A 64 -1.07 -3.32 11.81
N CYS A 65 0.07 -2.69 11.51
CA CYS A 65 0.75 -1.83 12.47
C CYS A 65 0.17 -0.40 12.44
N LYS A 66 0.52 0.43 13.43
CA LYS A 66 0.01 1.80 13.55
C LYS A 66 0.14 2.62 12.26
N MET A 67 1.31 2.64 11.62
CA MET A 67 1.53 3.34 10.34
C MET A 67 0.58 2.87 9.23
N TYR A 68 0.29 1.56 9.19
CA TYR A 68 -0.60 0.97 8.21
C TYR A 68 -2.05 1.37 8.42
N VAL A 69 -2.49 1.44 9.68
CA VAL A 69 -3.84 1.86 10.06
C VAL A 69 -4.03 3.36 9.89
N GLU A 70 -3.01 4.17 10.20
CA GLU A 70 -3.10 5.63 10.12
C GLU A 70 -3.02 6.16 8.68
N LEU A 71 -2.44 5.41 7.74
CA LEU A 71 -2.40 5.81 6.34
C LEU A 71 -3.76 5.59 5.65
N LYS A 72 -4.69 6.51 5.92
CA LYS A 72 -6.04 6.57 5.38
C LYS A 72 -6.10 7.49 4.15
N ASP A 73 -6.83 7.08 3.12
CA ASP A 73 -7.22 7.98 2.01
C ASP A 73 -8.21 9.03 2.55
N PRO A 74 -7.93 10.33 2.43
CA PRO A 74 -8.82 11.39 2.93
C PRO A 74 -10.22 11.37 2.29
N ASN A 75 -10.40 10.71 1.15
CA ASN A 75 -11.67 10.58 0.46
C ASN A 75 -12.50 9.35 0.89
N MET A 76 -11.97 8.50 1.77
CA MET A 76 -12.69 7.34 2.32
C MET A 76 -13.38 7.67 3.65
N SER A 77 -14.53 7.05 3.89
CA SER A 77 -15.11 6.99 5.24
C SER A 77 -14.24 6.16 6.18
N ASP A 78 -14.47 6.26 7.50
CA ASP A 78 -13.76 5.41 8.46
C ASP A 78 -14.14 3.93 8.26
N GLU A 79 -15.40 3.64 7.98
CA GLU A 79 -15.90 2.28 7.73
C GLU A 79 -15.26 1.66 6.47
N GLU A 80 -15.20 2.44 5.38
CA GLU A 80 -14.55 2.02 4.13
C GLU A 80 -13.06 1.73 4.34
N HIS A 81 -12.38 2.58 5.12
CA HIS A 81 -10.98 2.41 5.45
C HIS A 81 -10.74 1.15 6.30
N GLN A 82 -11.55 0.93 7.35
CA GLN A 82 -11.44 -0.27 8.19
C GLN A 82 -11.68 -1.54 7.37
N LYS A 83 -12.69 -1.55 6.49
CA LYS A 83 -12.95 -2.66 5.58
C LYS A 83 -11.76 -2.91 4.65
N SER A 84 -11.21 -1.86 4.05
CA SER A 84 -10.03 -1.92 3.19
C SER A 84 -8.82 -2.52 3.92
N ILE A 85 -8.56 -2.14 5.18
CA ILE A 85 -7.48 -2.71 6.01
C ILE A 85 -7.65 -4.23 6.12
N VAL A 86 -8.83 -4.72 6.50
CA VAL A 86 -9.09 -6.16 6.66
C VAL A 86 -8.83 -6.91 5.35
N GLU A 87 -9.38 -6.43 4.24
CA GLU A 87 -9.21 -7.07 2.93
C GLU A 87 -7.75 -7.10 2.48
N ARG A 88 -7.02 -6.00 2.68
CA ARG A 88 -5.61 -5.89 2.30
C ARG A 88 -4.72 -6.79 3.18
N VAL A 89 -4.98 -6.85 4.49
CA VAL A 89 -4.25 -7.74 5.42
C VAL A 89 -4.49 -9.20 5.07
N GLN A 90 -5.73 -9.60 4.79
CA GLN A 90 -6.06 -10.96 4.36
C GLN A 90 -5.30 -11.31 3.08
N ARG A 91 -5.32 -10.42 2.08
CA ARG A 91 -4.59 -10.61 0.82
C ARG A 91 -3.08 -10.76 1.03
N LEU A 92 -2.50 -9.94 1.90
CA LEU A 92 -1.07 -10.01 2.22
C LEU A 92 -0.70 -11.33 2.87
N LYS A 93 -1.48 -11.80 3.84
CA LYS A 93 -1.23 -13.07 4.55
C LYS A 93 -1.39 -14.31 3.67
N GLN A 94 -2.29 -14.26 2.68
CA GLN A 94 -2.50 -15.36 1.73
C GLN A 94 -1.38 -15.50 0.69
N ASN A 95 -0.58 -14.45 0.46
CA ASN A 95 0.49 -14.42 -0.55
C ASN A 95 1.90 -14.47 0.07
N LEU A 96 2.06 -15.12 1.23
CA LEU A 96 3.36 -15.31 1.89
C LEU A 96 4.10 -16.60 1.47
N ASN A 97 3.54 -17.36 0.54
CA ASN A 97 4.13 -18.60 0.01
C ASN A 97 5.00 -18.34 -1.22
#